data_AF-A0A7W8D107-F1
#
_entry.id   AF-A0A7W8D107-F1
#
_cell.length_a   1.000
_cell.length_b   1.000
_cell.length_c   1.000
_cell.angle_alpha   90.00
_cell.angle_beta   90.00
_cell.angle_gamma   90.00
#
_symmetry.space_group_name_H-M   'P 1'
#
loop_
_entity.id
_entity.type
_entity.pdbx_description
1 polymer ?
#
loop_
_entity_poly.entity_id
_entity_poly.type
_entity_poly.pdbx_seq_one_letter_code
_entity_poly.pdbx_strand_id
1 'polypeptide(L)'
;MKTLLFPSSFFDRNQVDEDLKTEYDAALQTKEFDILLFDYDAWFNNRKLKLSSIPENETSAVYREWMMTPEHYSAFYQQLRKQNISLITTPEMYEEFHLFPHIYPKIKEDTLAF
;
A
#
# COMPACT_ATOMS: atom_id res chain seq x y z
N MET A 1 -15.42 -3.26 -7.51
CA MET A 1 -15.00 -1.92 -7.06
C MET A 1 -13.49 -1.97 -6.86
N LYS A 2 -12.75 -0.88 -7.12
CA LYS A 2 -11.31 -0.84 -6.87
C LYS A 2 -11.08 -0.24 -5.49
N THR A 3 -10.27 -0.87 -4.67
CA THR A 3 -10.02 -0.40 -3.30
C THR A 3 -8.67 0.32 -3.22
N LEU A 4 -8.63 1.43 -2.51
CA LEU A 4 -7.40 2.13 -2.14
C LEU A 4 -7.13 1.89 -0.66
N LEU A 5 -5.91 1.48 -0.34
CA LEU A 5 -5.47 1.23 1.02
C LEU A 5 -4.46 2.30 1.44
N PHE A 6 -4.84 3.13 2.39
CA PHE A 6 -4.00 4.22 2.92
C PHE A 6 -3.57 3.93 4.37
N PRO A 7 -2.41 4.46 4.81
CA PRO A 7 -2.07 4.50 6.23
C PRO A 7 -2.99 5.49 6.97
N SER A 8 -3.25 5.19 8.24
CA SER A 8 -3.82 6.15 9.16
C SER A 8 -2.78 7.16 9.62
N SER A 9 -3.24 8.29 10.16
CA SER A 9 -2.39 9.21 10.91
C SER A 9 -1.75 8.49 12.10
N PHE A 10 -0.54 8.93 12.46
CA PHE A 10 0.17 8.46 13.65
C PHE A 10 -0.61 8.70 14.94
N PHE A 11 -1.37 9.81 15.03
CA PHE A 11 -2.09 10.19 16.24
C PHE A 11 -3.53 9.68 16.30
N ASP A 12 -4.16 9.43 15.14
CA ASP A 12 -5.53 8.95 15.06
C ASP A 12 -5.70 7.92 13.95
N ARG A 13 -5.97 6.68 14.36
CA ARG A 13 -6.18 5.54 13.46
C ARG A 13 -7.38 5.67 12.51
N ASN A 14 -8.31 6.58 12.81
CA ASN A 14 -9.52 6.79 11.98
C ASN A 14 -9.34 7.91 10.95
N GLN A 15 -8.22 8.62 10.98
CA GLN A 15 -7.87 9.65 10.01
C GLN A 15 -6.76 9.13 9.10
N VAL A 16 -6.76 9.55 7.85
CA VAL A 16 -5.65 9.26 6.93
C VAL A 16 -4.40 10.01 7.37
N ASP A 17 -3.23 9.50 6.97
CA ASP A 17 -1.97 10.23 7.08
C ASP A 17 -2.05 11.63 6.43
N GLU A 18 -1.47 12.62 7.10
CA GLU A 18 -1.58 14.03 6.71
C GLU A 18 -0.93 14.31 5.35
N ASP A 19 0.18 13.63 5.03
CA ASP A 19 0.91 13.81 3.77
C ASP A 19 0.13 13.25 2.57
N LEU A 20 -0.77 12.30 2.82
CA LEU A 20 -1.63 11.68 1.80
C LEU A 20 -3.04 12.27 1.78
N LYS A 21 -3.35 13.24 2.64
CA LYS A 21 -4.70 13.79 2.80
C LYS A 21 -5.28 14.34 1.50
N THR A 22 -4.47 15.01 0.68
CA THR A 22 -4.92 15.56 -0.61
C THR A 22 -5.36 14.45 -1.57
N GLU A 23 -4.60 13.36 -1.65
CA GLU A 23 -4.89 12.21 -2.51
C GLU A 23 -6.13 11.45 -2.00
N TYR A 24 -6.24 11.29 -0.68
CA TYR A 24 -7.40 10.70 -0.02
C TYR A 24 -8.69 11.49 -0.26
N ASP A 25 -8.65 12.81 -0.08
CA ASP A 25 -9.81 13.69 -0.31
C ASP A 25 -10.23 13.67 -1.78
N ALA A 26 -9.28 13.62 -2.72
CA ALA A 26 -9.57 13.46 -4.14
C ALA A 26 -10.24 12.11 -4.43
N ALA A 27 -9.75 11.02 -3.86
CA ALA A 27 -10.34 9.68 -4.02
C ALA A 27 -11.77 9.61 -3.45
N LEU A 28 -12.03 10.26 -2.31
CA LEU A 28 -13.39 10.37 -1.74
C LEU A 28 -14.34 11.13 -2.68
N GLN A 29 -13.86 12.18 -3.34
CA GLN A 29 -14.69 13.00 -4.23
C GLN A 29 -15.13 12.25 -5.49
N THR A 30 -14.29 11.37 -6.05
CA THR A 30 -14.67 10.60 -7.25
C THR A 30 -15.75 9.57 -6.96
N LYS A 31 -15.78 9.01 -5.73
CA LYS A 31 -16.69 7.92 -5.32
C LYS A 31 -16.57 6.65 -6.17
N GLU A 32 -15.48 6.51 -6.92
CA GLU A 32 -15.19 5.35 -7.77
C GLU A 32 -14.42 4.25 -7.02
N PHE A 33 -13.87 4.62 -5.85
CA PHE A 33 -13.01 3.77 -5.04
C PHE A 33 -13.62 3.50 -3.68
N ASP A 34 -13.46 2.26 -3.22
CA ASP A 34 -13.53 1.98 -1.79
C ASP A 34 -12.26 2.46 -1.12
N ILE A 35 -12.37 3.00 0.09
CA ILE A 35 -11.20 3.41 0.86
C ILE A 35 -11.12 2.59 2.14
N LEU A 36 -9.94 2.01 2.37
CA LEU A 36 -9.58 1.33 3.60
C LEU A 36 -8.39 2.04 4.23
N LEU A 37 -8.40 2.12 5.56
CA LEU A 37 -7.25 2.58 6.34
C LEU A 37 -6.63 1.40 7.07
N PHE A 38 -5.30 1.40 7.20
CA PHE A 38 -4.59 0.55 8.15
C PHE A 38 -3.86 1.38 9.20
N ASP A 39 -3.78 0.85 10.40
CA ASP A 39 -3.11 1.50 11.53
C ASP A 39 -1.58 1.53 11.30
N TYR A 40 -1.06 2.73 11.04
CA TYR A 40 0.36 2.96 10.76
C TYR A 40 1.25 2.49 11.92
N ASP A 41 0.97 2.93 13.15
CA ASP A 41 1.78 2.62 14.33
C ASP A 41 1.77 1.10 14.61
N ALA A 42 0.60 0.47 14.55
CA ALA A 42 0.49 -0.98 14.75
C ALA A 42 1.30 -1.77 13.71
N TRP A 43 1.35 -1.31 12.47
CA TRP A 43 2.11 -1.98 11.42
C TRP A 43 3.62 -1.75 11.56
N PHE A 44 4.05 -0.50 11.65
CA PHE A 44 5.46 -0.16 11.59
C PHE A 44 6.22 -0.46 12.87
N ASN A 45 5.58 -0.33 14.04
CA ASN A 45 6.24 -0.62 15.32
C ASN A 45 5.99 -2.05 15.81
N ASN A 46 4.84 -2.65 15.48
CA ASN A 46 4.43 -3.93 16.05
C ASN A 46 4.23 -5.07 15.03
N ARG A 47 4.39 -4.81 13.72
CA ARG A 47 4.16 -5.78 12.62
C ARG A 47 2.76 -6.41 12.66
N LYS A 48 1.77 -5.68 13.18
CA LYS A 48 0.39 -6.13 13.30
C LYS A 48 -0.50 -5.32 12.39
N LEU A 49 -1.10 -5.99 11.42
CA LEU A 49 -2.10 -5.38 10.57
C LEU A 49 -3.39 -5.15 11.36
N LYS A 50 -3.83 -3.90 11.42
CA LYS A 50 -5.17 -3.52 11.87
C LYS A 50 -5.81 -2.66 10.80
N LEU A 51 -7.02 -3.01 10.40
CA LEU A 51 -7.76 -2.31 9.36
C LEU A 51 -8.94 -1.56 9.97
N SER A 52 -9.36 -0.47 9.34
CA SER A 52 -10.58 0.26 9.68
C SER A 52 -11.83 -0.60 9.49
N SER A 53 -11.82 -1.49 8.49
CA SER A 53 -12.87 -2.45 8.20
C SER A 53 -12.28 -3.64 7.43
N ILE A 54 -12.94 -4.79 7.53
CA ILE A 54 -12.56 -6.02 6.82
C ILE A 54 -13.59 -6.26 5.71
N PRO A 55 -13.18 -6.39 4.45
CA PRO A 55 -14.08 -6.74 3.35
C PRO A 55 -14.71 -8.12 3.56
N GLU A 56 -16.02 -8.22 3.29
CA GLU A 56 -16.74 -9.50 3.36
C GLU A 56 -16.31 -10.47 2.25
N ASN A 57 -15.95 -9.93 1.08
CA ASN A 57 -15.53 -10.69 -0.09
C ASN A 57 -14.09 -10.35 -0.46
N GLU A 58 -13.44 -11.27 -1.18
CA GLU A 58 -12.09 -11.03 -1.71
C GLU A 58 -12.07 -9.76 -2.58
N THR A 59 -11.12 -8.88 -2.26
CA THR A 59 -10.99 -7.56 -2.86
C THR A 59 -9.57 -7.30 -3.31
N SER A 60 -9.43 -6.69 -4.48
CA SER A 60 -8.15 -6.19 -4.96
C SER A 60 -7.95 -4.74 -4.53
N ALA A 61 -6.79 -4.44 -3.94
CA ALA A 61 -6.47 -3.11 -3.45
C ALA A 61 -5.15 -2.57 -4.03
N VAL A 62 -5.11 -1.27 -4.27
CA VAL A 62 -3.87 -0.53 -4.50
C VAL A 62 -3.38 -0.01 -3.16
N TYR A 63 -2.17 -0.40 -2.80
CA TYR A 63 -1.49 0.13 -1.64
C TYR A 63 -0.94 1.52 -1.94
N ARG A 64 -1.33 2.52 -1.15
CA ARG A 64 -0.81 3.88 -1.29
C ARG A 64 -0.21 4.35 0.02
N GLU A 65 1.12 4.30 0.08
CA GLU A 65 1.91 4.73 1.22
C GLU A 65 3.36 5.01 0.82
N TRP A 66 4.19 5.26 1.83
CA TRP A 66 5.65 5.31 1.80
C TRP A 66 6.30 3.96 1.43
N MET A 67 7.62 4.01 1.31
CA MET A 67 8.44 2.88 0.89
C MET A 67 8.70 1.92 2.06
N MET A 68 8.49 0.63 1.82
CA MET A 68 8.83 -0.46 2.74
C MET A 68 10.04 -1.23 2.22
N THR A 69 10.74 -1.93 3.11
CA THR A 69 11.67 -2.96 2.63
C THR A 69 10.87 -4.12 2.01
N PRO A 70 11.44 -4.88 1.05
CA PRO A 70 10.76 -6.03 0.45
C PRO A 70 10.24 -7.04 1.48
N GLU A 71 11.00 -7.28 2.56
CA GLU A 71 10.61 -8.20 3.63
C GLU A 71 9.37 -7.69 4.39
N HIS A 72 9.34 -6.39 4.70
CA HIS A 72 8.19 -5.77 5.35
C HIS A 72 6.97 -5.79 4.45
N TYR A 73 7.13 -5.44 3.17
CA TYR A 73 6.03 -5.46 2.20
C TYR A 73 5.47 -6.88 2.01
N SER A 74 6.34 -7.89 1.95
CA SER A 74 5.92 -9.30 1.85
C SER A 74 5.09 -9.75 3.06
N ALA A 75 5.53 -9.40 4.28
CA ALA A 75 4.77 -9.68 5.50
C ALA A 75 3.42 -8.94 5.53
N PHE A 76 3.38 -7.69 5.05
CA PHE A 76 2.17 -6.88 4.93
C PHE A 76 1.16 -7.53 3.98
N TYR A 77 1.63 -7.90 2.79
CA TYR A 77 0.85 -8.57 1.76
C TYR A 77 0.21 -9.87 2.30
N GLN A 78 0.98 -10.70 3.01
CA GLN A 78 0.48 -11.94 3.59
C GLN A 78 -0.60 -11.71 4.66
N GLN A 79 -0.45 -10.69 5.51
CA GLN A 79 -1.47 -10.38 6.51
C GLN A 79 -2.75 -9.84 5.87
N LEU A 80 -2.66 -9.02 4.82
CA LEU A 80 -3.80 -8.55 4.05
C LEU A 80 -4.56 -9.68 3.36
N ARG A 81 -3.84 -10.65 2.78
CA ARG A 81 -4.45 -11.82 2.13
C ARG A 81 -5.29 -12.66 3.10
N LYS A 82 -4.88 -12.74 4.36
CA LYS A 82 -5.67 -13.39 5.43
C LYS A 82 -6.95 -12.62 5.79
N GLN A 83 -7.05 -11.36 5.41
CA GLN A 83 -8.21 -10.47 5.60
C GLN A 83 -8.98 -10.25 4.28
N ASN A 84 -8.90 -11.19 3.33
CA ASN A 84 -9.55 -11.12 2.02
C ASN A 84 -9.08 -9.95 1.11
N ILE A 85 -7.93 -9.33 1.41
CA ILE A 85 -7.40 -8.23 0.61
C ILE A 85 -6.16 -8.71 -0.16
N SER A 86 -6.16 -8.49 -1.47
CA SER A 86 -5.05 -8.82 -2.35
C SER A 86 -4.50 -7.55 -2.96
N LEU A 87 -3.21 -7.26 -2.75
CA LEU A 87 -2.61 -6.10 -3.39
C LEU A 87 -2.36 -6.39 -4.88
N ILE A 88 -2.58 -5.38 -5.72
CA ILE A 88 -2.31 -5.50 -7.17
C ILE A 88 -0.80 -5.69 -7.44
N THR A 89 0.05 -5.06 -6.61
CA THR A 89 1.50 -5.25 -6.68
C THR A 89 1.88 -6.43 -5.77
N THR A 90 2.32 -7.55 -6.36
CA THR A 90 2.78 -8.70 -5.57
C THR A 90 4.13 -8.41 -4.90
N PRO A 91 4.54 -9.16 -3.87
CA PRO A 91 5.87 -8.98 -3.26
C PRO A 91 7.02 -9.08 -4.26
N GLU A 92 6.94 -9.99 -5.22
CA GLU A 92 7.95 -10.16 -6.27
C GLU A 92 8.00 -8.96 -7.21
N MET A 93 6.83 -8.44 -7.61
CA MET A 93 6.78 -7.20 -8.40
C MET A 93 7.34 -6.03 -7.61
N TYR A 94 6.99 -5.92 -6.33
CA TYR A 94 7.49 -4.86 -5.46
C TYR A 94 9.03 -4.91 -5.40
N GLU A 95 9.62 -6.05 -5.06
CA GLU A 95 11.08 -6.18 -4.98
C GLU A 95 11.78 -5.88 -6.31
N GLU A 96 11.21 -6.35 -7.43
CA GLU A 96 11.76 -6.15 -8.76
C GLU A 96 11.76 -4.68 -9.20
N PHE A 97 10.68 -3.95 -8.94
CA PHE A 97 10.50 -2.57 -9.42
C PHE A 97 10.94 -1.51 -8.40
N HIS A 98 11.02 -1.87 -7.12
CA HIS A 98 11.35 -0.95 -6.04
C HIS A 98 12.85 -0.86 -5.76
N LEU A 99 13.60 -1.92 -6.06
CA LEU A 99 15.06 -1.93 -5.90
C LEU A 99 15.74 -1.49 -7.19
N PHE A 100 16.44 -0.35 -7.14
CA PHE A 100 17.15 0.19 -8.28
C PHE A 100 18.09 -0.83 -8.97
N PRO A 101 18.88 -1.65 -8.24
CA PRO A 101 19.71 -2.68 -8.86
C PRO A 101 18.95 -3.72 -9.69
N HIS A 102 17.68 -3.99 -9.36
CA HIS A 102 16.85 -4.96 -10.07
C HIS A 102 16.18 -4.34 -11.31
N ILE A 103 15.63 -3.13 -11.17
CA ILE A 103 14.96 -2.46 -12.28
C ILE A 103 15.93 -1.85 -13.30
N TYR A 104 17.10 -1.36 -12.87
CA TYR A 104 18.04 -0.66 -13.75
C TYR A 104 18.45 -1.47 -14.99
N PRO A 105 18.82 -2.78 -14.89
CA PRO A 105 19.11 -3.60 -16.06
C PRO A 105 18.00 -3.63 -17.13
N LYS A 106 16.74 -3.39 -16.75
CA LYS A 106 15.57 -3.41 -17.64
C LYS A 106 15.28 -2.08 -18.31
N ILE A 107 15.66 -0.97 -17.67
CA ILE A 107 15.40 0.39 -18.18
C ILE A 107 16.65 1.07 -18.72
N LYS A 108 17.83 0.46 -18.57
CA LYS A 108 19.12 1.06 -18.95
C LYS A 108 19.19 1.51 -20.41
N GLU A 109 18.49 0.83 -21.32
CA GLU A 109 18.47 1.16 -22.75
C GLU A 109 17.62 2.40 -23.05
N ASP A 110 16.67 2.72 -22.18
CA ASP A 110 15.81 3.90 -22.24
C ASP A 110 16.36 5.08 -21.42
N THR A 111 17.42 4.84 -20.62
CA THR A 111 18.13 5.89 -19.89
C THR A 111 19.26 6.45 -20.74
N LEU A 112 19.38 7.78 -20.81
CA LEU A 112 20.54 8.43 -21.42
C LEU A 112 21.82 7.95 -20.72
N ALA A 113 22.76 7.42 -21.48
CA ALA A 113 24.10 7.13 -20.97
C ALA A 113 24.77 8.46 -20.59
N PHE A 114 25.15 8.61 -19.32
CA PHE A 114 25.97 9.72 -18.84
C PHE A 114 27.45 9.46 -19.14
#